data_AF-A0A3F3H4Y6-F1
#
_entry.id   AF-A0A3F3H4Y6-F1
#
_cell.length_a   1.000
_cell.length_b   1.000
_cell.length_c   1.000
_cell.angle_alpha   90.00
_cell.angle_beta   90.00
_cell.angle_gamma   90.00
#
_symmetry.space_group_name_H-M   'P 1'
#
loop_
_entity.id
_entity.type
_entity.pdbx_description
1 polymer ?
#
loop_
_entity_poly.entity_id
_entity_poly.type
_entity_poly.pdbx_seq_one_letter_code
_entity_poly.pdbx_strand_id
1 'polypeptide(L)'
;MNSEKRYFELTDNEKIVLNSIEEITNYLKDDTDNPVSLSFYLWKMGIDDPQAKEKLIQATFKLIINSKNPLNLTKEDFSYEFQKISELFETNNTNIIIYVLTWIGLNISPVAYAIAQNIE
;
A
#
# COMPACT_ATOMS: atom_id res chain seq x y z
N MET A 1 3.68 -6.85 -18.84
CA MET A 1 4.19 -8.20 -18.48
C MET A 1 3.38 -8.67 -17.29
N ASN A 2 2.85 -9.90 -17.35
CA ASN A 2 1.86 -10.48 -16.43
C ASN A 2 2.32 -10.47 -14.96
N SER A 3 1.62 -9.75 -14.09
CA SER A 3 1.82 -9.69 -12.63
C SER A 3 1.09 -10.80 -11.86
N GLU A 4 0.84 -11.91 -12.54
CA GLU A 4 0.41 -13.13 -11.89
C GLU A 4 1.62 -14.06 -11.88
N LYS A 5 2.30 -14.21 -10.74
CA LYS A 5 2.58 -15.58 -10.30
C LYS A 5 1.21 -16.22 -10.10
N ARG A 6 0.64 -16.76 -11.17
CA ARG A 6 -0.81 -17.04 -11.23
C ARG A 6 -1.13 -17.98 -10.10
N TYR A 7 -2.24 -17.78 -9.40
CA TYR A 7 -2.77 -18.72 -8.42
C TYR A 7 -2.63 -20.20 -8.85
N PHE A 8 -2.68 -20.46 -10.16
CA PHE A 8 -2.46 -21.76 -10.81
C PHE A 8 -1.05 -22.36 -10.67
N GLU A 9 -0.03 -21.56 -10.39
CA GLU A 9 1.37 -21.94 -10.18
C GLU A 9 1.67 -22.32 -8.72
N LEU A 10 0.73 -22.03 -7.80
CA LEU A 10 0.86 -22.40 -6.39
C LEU A 10 0.59 -23.90 -6.18
N THR A 11 1.35 -24.51 -5.28
CA THR A 11 1.06 -25.84 -4.74
C THR A 11 -0.25 -25.82 -3.95
N ASP A 12 -0.85 -26.99 -3.71
CA ASP A 12 -2.12 -27.08 -2.97
C ASP A 12 -2.01 -26.51 -1.54
N ASN A 13 -0.86 -26.69 -0.89
CA ASN A 13 -0.59 -26.11 0.43
C ASN A 13 -0.53 -24.58 0.39
N GLU A 14 0.12 -24.01 -0.61
CA GLU A 14 0.19 -22.54 -0.78
C GLU A 14 -1.19 -21.95 -1.09
N LYS A 15 -2.02 -22.65 -1.87
CA LYS A 15 -3.42 -22.25 -2.11
C LYS A 15 -4.25 -22.23 -0.82
N ILE A 16 -4.11 -23.25 0.03
CA ILE A 16 -4.82 -23.30 1.33
C ILE A 16 -4.41 -22.11 2.21
N VAL A 17 -3.11 -21.83 2.29
CA VAL A 17 -2.59 -20.69 3.07
C VAL A 17 -3.12 -19.37 2.53
N LEU A 18 -3.05 -19.16 1.20
CA LEU A 18 -3.55 -17.96 0.56
C LEU A 18 -5.05 -17.75 0.79
N ASN A 19 -5.86 -18.79 0.63
CA ASN A 19 -7.31 -18.72 0.86
C ASN A 19 -7.63 -18.39 2.33
N SER A 20 -6.82 -18.90 3.26
CA SER A 20 -6.99 -18.59 4.69
C SER A 20 -6.64 -17.11 4.98
N ILE A 21 -5.59 -16.57 4.37
CA ILE A 21 -5.23 -15.16 4.46
C ILE A 21 -6.33 -14.28 3.86
N GLU A 22 -6.89 -14.68 2.71
CA GLU A 22 -8.03 -14.01 2.08
C GLU A 22 -9.27 -13.99 2.99
N GLU A 23 -9.61 -15.12 3.61
CA GLU A 23 -10.74 -15.19 4.53
C GLU A 23 -10.55 -14.29 5.75
N ILE A 24 -9.35 -14.30 6.35
CA ILE A 24 -9.01 -13.44 7.49
C ILE A 24 -9.08 -11.96 7.12
N THR A 25 -8.49 -11.57 6.00
CA THR A 25 -8.48 -10.17 5.54
C THR A 25 -9.88 -9.68 5.19
N ASN A 26 -10.70 -10.52 4.55
CA ASN A 26 -12.11 -10.21 4.30
C ASN A 26 -12.91 -10.06 5.60
N TYR A 27 -12.71 -10.94 6.57
CA TYR A 27 -13.36 -10.87 7.88
C TYR A 27 -12.99 -9.57 8.62
N LEU A 28 -11.72 -9.16 8.54
CA LEU A 28 -11.21 -7.93 9.12
C LEU A 28 -11.57 -6.67 8.32
N LYS A 29 -12.23 -6.82 7.16
CA LYS A 29 -12.56 -5.72 6.24
C LYS A 29 -11.33 -4.94 5.82
N ASP A 30 -10.36 -5.64 5.25
CA ASP A 30 -9.13 -5.04 4.73
C ASP A 30 -9.43 -4.13 3.52
N ASP A 31 -9.64 -2.84 3.80
CA ASP A 31 -10.01 -1.81 2.84
C ASP A 31 -9.32 -0.47 3.15
N THR A 32 -9.68 0.60 2.43
CA THR A 32 -9.09 1.93 2.61
C THR A 32 -9.35 2.54 3.99
N ASP A 33 -10.49 2.21 4.60
CA ASP A 33 -10.91 2.77 5.89
C ASP A 33 -10.30 1.96 7.04
N ASN A 34 -10.06 0.67 6.82
CA ASN A 34 -9.46 -0.24 7.80
C ASN A 34 -8.36 -1.13 7.17
N PRO A 35 -7.20 -0.55 6.80
CA PRO A 35 -6.14 -1.31 6.16
C PRO A 35 -5.44 -2.22 7.17
N VAL A 36 -5.43 -3.52 6.90
CA VAL A 36 -4.90 -4.58 7.75
C VAL A 36 -3.50 -4.97 7.32
N SER A 37 -3.30 -5.27 6.03
CA SER A 37 -2.03 -5.81 5.53
C SER A 37 -1.56 -5.13 4.27
N LEU A 38 -0.55 -4.26 4.41
CA LEU A 38 0.04 -3.57 3.27
C LEU A 38 0.72 -4.54 2.29
N SER A 39 1.50 -5.52 2.77
CA SER A 39 2.13 -6.51 1.88
C SER A 39 1.12 -7.29 1.05
N PHE A 40 0.00 -7.68 1.66
CA PHE A 40 -1.04 -8.44 0.98
C PHE A 40 -1.82 -7.59 -0.02
N TYR A 41 -2.13 -6.34 0.34
CA TYR A 41 -2.76 -5.38 -0.57
C TYR A 41 -1.90 -5.12 -1.81
N LEU A 42 -0.59 -4.88 -1.62
CA LEU A 42 0.36 -4.68 -2.72
C LEU A 42 0.45 -5.93 -3.61
N TRP A 43 0.47 -7.12 -3.02
CA TRP A 43 0.47 -8.37 -3.77
C TRP A 43 -0.83 -8.54 -4.59
N LYS A 44 -2.01 -8.26 -4.02
CA LYS A 44 -3.30 -8.27 -4.74
C LYS A 44 -3.33 -7.29 -5.91
N MET A 45 -2.61 -6.18 -5.82
CA MET A 45 -2.45 -5.24 -6.93
C MET A 45 -1.50 -5.73 -8.03
N GLY A 46 -0.75 -6.81 -7.80
CA GLY A 46 0.27 -7.32 -8.72
C GLY A 46 1.68 -6.74 -8.49
N ILE A 47 1.95 -6.17 -7.30
CA ILE A 47 3.29 -5.73 -6.92
C ILE A 47 4.01 -6.88 -6.22
N ASP A 48 4.84 -7.60 -6.98
CA ASP A 48 5.57 -8.78 -6.53
C ASP A 48 6.95 -8.47 -5.90
N ASP A 49 7.33 -7.20 -5.79
CA ASP A 49 8.58 -6.80 -5.15
C ASP A 49 8.50 -7.05 -3.64
N PRO A 50 9.29 -7.99 -3.07
CA PRO A 50 9.24 -8.31 -1.65
C PRO A 50 9.67 -7.16 -0.74
N GLN A 51 10.31 -6.11 -1.30
CA GLN A 51 10.72 -4.91 -0.57
C GLN A 51 9.78 -3.72 -0.81
N ALA A 52 8.67 -3.88 -1.55
CA ALA A 52 7.78 -2.78 -1.90
C ALA A 52 7.23 -2.06 -0.67
N LYS A 53 6.81 -2.82 0.36
CA LYS A 53 6.30 -2.26 1.62
C LYS A 53 7.35 -1.36 2.29
N GLU A 54 8.58 -1.85 2.47
CA GLU A 54 9.67 -1.10 3.08
C GLU A 54 10.03 0.15 2.26
N LYS A 55 10.07 0.03 0.93
CA LYS A 55 10.32 1.17 0.03
C LYS A 55 9.23 2.24 0.13
N LEU A 56 7.96 1.85 0.23
CA LEU A 56 6.84 2.78 0.40
C LEU A 56 6.91 3.51 1.74
N ILE A 57 7.26 2.80 2.81
CA ILE A 57 7.48 3.39 4.14
C ILE A 57 8.61 4.43 4.07
N GLN A 58 9.75 4.07 3.46
CA GLN A 58 10.89 4.96 3.30
C GLN A 58 10.55 6.19 2.44
N ALA A 59 9.85 5.99 1.31
CA ALA A 59 9.41 7.07 0.43
C ALA A 59 8.47 8.05 1.16
N THR A 60 7.52 7.50 1.94
CA THR A 60 6.60 8.29 2.77
C THR A 60 7.36 9.14 3.78
N PHE A 61 8.29 8.55 4.53
CA PHE A 61 9.09 9.30 5.49
C PHE A 61 9.99 10.34 4.83
N LYS A 62 10.58 10.02 3.68
CA LYS A 62 11.38 10.97 2.91
C LYS A 62 10.56 12.20 2.52
N LEU A 63 9.31 12.04 2.09
CA LEU A 63 8.42 13.17 1.78
C LEU A 63 8.09 13.98 3.03
N ILE A 64 7.72 13.32 4.12
CA ILE A 64 7.37 13.97 5.39
C ILE A 64 8.56 14.78 5.93
N ILE A 65 9.76 14.19 6.01
CA ILE A 65 10.95 14.83 6.59
C ILE A 65 11.41 16.02 5.75
N ASN A 66 11.30 15.93 4.42
CA ASN A 66 11.73 17.01 3.53
C ASN A 66 10.68 18.11 3.35
N SER A 67 9.46 17.92 3.86
CA SER A 67 8.40 18.92 3.79
C SER A 67 8.51 19.93 4.95
N LYS A 68 8.38 21.21 4.64
CA LYS A 68 8.24 22.27 5.65
C LYS A 68 6.93 22.14 6.45
N ASN A 69 5.89 21.62 5.80
CA ASN A 69 4.60 21.30 6.41
C ASN A 69 4.05 20.01 5.77
N PRO A 70 4.23 18.84 6.42
CA PRO A 70 3.80 17.56 5.88
C PRO A 70 2.31 17.50 5.52
N LEU A 71 1.45 18.27 6.20
CA LEU A 71 0.01 18.30 5.93
C LEU A 71 -0.37 18.95 4.60
N ASN A 72 0.58 19.63 3.94
CA ASN A 72 0.37 20.19 2.60
C ASN A 72 0.77 19.21 1.47
N LEU A 73 1.26 18.01 1.81
CA LEU A 73 1.59 17.00 0.81
C LEU A 73 0.31 16.49 0.14
N THR A 74 0.36 16.37 -1.18
CA THR A 74 -0.76 16.02 -2.05
C THR A 74 -0.64 14.58 -2.55
N LYS A 75 -1.71 14.02 -3.14
CA LYS A 75 -1.61 12.70 -3.80
C LYS A 75 -0.55 12.69 -4.90
N GLU A 76 -0.35 13.79 -5.61
CA GLU A 76 0.62 13.88 -6.70
C GLU A 76 2.05 13.70 -6.18
N ASP A 77 2.37 14.25 -4.99
CA ASP A 77 3.68 14.08 -4.35
C ASP A 77 3.95 12.60 -4.05
N PHE A 78 2.96 11.90 -3.48
CA PHE A 78 3.09 10.48 -3.16
C PHE A 78 3.07 9.59 -4.41
N SER A 79 2.18 9.85 -5.37
CA SER A 79 2.12 9.12 -6.63
C SER A 79 3.46 9.20 -7.35
N TYR A 80 4.05 10.39 -7.45
CA TYR A 80 5.34 10.58 -8.11
C TYR A 80 6.47 9.77 -7.44
N GLU A 81 6.56 9.73 -6.11
CA GLU A 81 7.57 8.93 -5.44
C GLU A 81 7.25 7.42 -5.49
N PHE A 82 5.98 7.02 -5.35
CA PHE A 82 5.57 5.61 -5.34
C PHE A 82 5.67 4.97 -6.73
N GLN A 83 5.50 5.73 -7.81
CA GLN A 83 5.73 5.26 -9.19
C GLN A 83 7.16 4.79 -9.43
N LYS A 84 8.14 5.29 -8.65
CA LYS A 84 9.53 4.80 -8.72
C LYS A 84 9.68 3.39 -8.17
N ILE A 85 8.70 2.91 -7.41
CA ILE A 85 8.65 1.56 -6.84
C ILE A 85 7.86 0.63 -7.76
N SER A 86 6.71 1.08 -8.26
CA SER A 86 5.91 0.35 -9.25
C SER A 86 5.06 1.31 -10.08
N GLU A 87 4.98 1.06 -11.38
CA GLU A 87 4.14 1.82 -12.32
C GLU A 87 2.65 1.74 -11.95
N LEU A 88 2.25 0.75 -11.14
CA LEU A 88 0.87 0.57 -10.67
C LEU A 88 0.38 1.69 -9.72
N PHE A 89 1.25 2.58 -9.25
CA PHE A 89 0.91 3.78 -8.46
C PHE A 89 0.53 4.98 -9.35
N GLU A 90 -0.26 4.77 -10.39
CA GLU A 90 -0.72 5.83 -11.30
C GLU A 90 -1.41 6.98 -10.55
N THR A 91 -1.28 8.20 -11.08
CA THR A 91 -1.75 9.47 -10.45
C THR A 91 -3.25 9.53 -10.17
N ASN A 92 -4.04 8.69 -10.82
CA ASN A 92 -5.50 8.72 -10.71
C ASN A 92 -6.02 7.83 -9.58
N ASN A 93 -5.17 7.02 -8.95
CA ASN A 93 -5.61 6.04 -7.95
C ASN A 93 -5.35 6.55 -6.53
N THR A 94 -6.10 7.58 -6.14
CA THR A 94 -6.05 8.17 -4.78
C THR A 94 -6.26 7.10 -3.70
N ASN A 95 -7.14 6.12 -3.94
CA ASN A 95 -7.48 5.07 -2.97
C ASN A 95 -6.25 4.24 -2.56
N ILE A 96 -5.35 3.92 -3.49
CA ILE A 96 -4.12 3.19 -3.16
C ILE A 96 -3.23 4.04 -2.24
N ILE A 97 -3.07 5.34 -2.54
CA ILE A 97 -2.24 6.25 -1.75
C ILE A 97 -2.82 6.40 -0.35
N ILE A 98 -4.14 6.62 -0.25
CA ILE A 98 -4.85 6.68 1.03
C ILE A 98 -4.66 5.38 1.81
N TYR A 99 -4.80 4.21 1.17
CA TYR A 99 -4.60 2.92 1.83
C TYR A 99 -3.18 2.81 2.42
N VAL A 100 -2.14 3.11 1.63
CA VAL A 100 -0.74 3.06 2.07
C VAL A 100 -0.50 4.00 3.24
N LEU A 101 -0.92 5.26 3.12
CA LEU A 101 -0.68 6.27 4.14
C LEU A 101 -1.49 6.00 5.42
N THR A 102 -2.71 5.50 5.30
CA THR A 102 -3.53 5.08 6.44
C THR A 102 -2.88 3.89 7.15
N TRP A 103 -2.40 2.88 6.42
CA TRP A 103 -1.71 1.74 7.02
C TRP A 103 -0.44 2.18 7.76
N ILE A 104 0.41 2.99 7.13
CA ILE A 104 1.61 3.56 7.77
C ILE A 104 1.20 4.42 8.98
N GLY A 105 0.11 5.17 8.84
CA GLY A 105 -0.51 5.99 9.85
C GLY A 105 -0.83 5.25 11.15
N LEU A 106 -1.56 4.14 11.00
CA LEU A 106 -2.03 3.31 12.11
C LEU A 106 -0.91 2.48 12.75
N ASN A 107 0.10 2.09 11.98
CA ASN A 107 1.09 1.10 12.44
C ASN A 107 2.48 1.69 12.77
N ILE A 108 2.83 2.86 12.22
CA ILE A 108 4.21 3.37 12.25
C ILE A 108 4.29 4.86 12.61
N SER A 109 3.54 5.73 11.92
CA SER A 109 3.64 7.18 12.08
C SER A 109 2.29 7.89 12.00
N PRO A 110 1.77 8.42 13.12
CA PRO A 110 0.49 9.13 13.14
C PRO A 110 0.39 10.32 12.17
N VAL A 111 1.53 10.92 11.79
CA VAL A 111 1.56 12.01 10.80
C VAL A 111 1.09 11.53 9.42
N ALA A 112 1.47 10.31 9.02
CA ALA A 112 1.00 9.73 7.76
C ALA A 112 -0.52 9.53 7.74
N TYR A 113 -1.11 9.16 8.89
CA TYR A 113 -2.56 9.09 9.03
C TYR A 113 -3.21 10.46 8.80
N ALA A 114 -2.69 11.50 9.46
CA ALA A 114 -3.21 12.86 9.29
C ALA A 114 -3.11 13.34 7.84
N ILE A 115 -2.04 12.98 7.12
CA ILE A 115 -1.90 13.30 5.69
C ILE A 115 -2.95 12.54 4.86
N ALA A 116 -3.16 11.24 5.13
CA ALA A 116 -4.15 10.43 4.42
C ALA A 116 -5.55 11.03 4.47
N GLN A 117 -5.94 11.61 5.62
CA GLN A 117 -7.24 12.25 5.80
C GLN A 117 -7.41 13.58 5.05
N ASN A 118 -6.31 14.17 4.55
CA ASN A 118 -6.32 15.46 3.85
C ASN A 118 -6.12 15.31 2.33
N ILE A 119 -5.96 14.08 1.83
CA ILE A 119 -5.75 13.81 0.41
C ILE A 119 -7.11 13.55 -0.27
N GLU A 120 -7.44 14.34 -1.30
CA GLU A 120 -8.61 14.17 -2.20
C GLU A 120 -8.24 13.50 -3.53
#